data_AF-A0A842PCW2-F1
#
_entry.id   AF-A0A842PCW2-F1
#
_cell.length_a   1.000
_cell.length_b   1.000
_cell.length_c   1.000
_cell.angle_alpha   90.00
_cell.angle_beta   90.00
_cell.angle_gamma   90.00
#
_symmetry.space_group_name_H-M   'P 1'
#
loop_
_entity.id
_entity.type
_entity.pdbx_description
1 polymer ?
#
loop_
_entity_poly.entity_id
_entity_poly.type
_entity_poly.pdbx_seq_one_letter_code
_entity_poly.pdbx_strand_id
1 'polypeptide(L)'
;MSDVVKRTIEVFYPVEDSKDALNKVVLEWLDSKTSKLEEKVMEFERKYGTEFTEFDDRIKRKGASFEEEDDWIDWGDYVELLESLKKYRRDVLSQLKKR
;
A
#
# COMPACT_ATOMS: atom_id res chain seq x y z
N MET A 1 13.71 -20.90 2.24
CA MET A 1 12.42 -20.87 2.97
C MET A 1 12.41 -22.06 3.92
N SER A 2 11.98 -21.90 5.16
CA SER A 2 11.93 -23.04 6.10
C SER A 2 10.79 -24.00 5.74
N ASP A 3 10.95 -25.28 6.09
CA ASP A 3 9.94 -26.33 5.83
C ASP A 3 8.58 -26.03 6.49
N VAL A 4 8.60 -25.32 7.62
CA VAL A 4 7.40 -24.90 8.35
C VAL A 4 6.65 -23.84 7.55
N VAL A 5 7.35 -22.85 7.00
CA VAL A 5 6.72 -21.80 6.18
C VAL A 5 6.16 -22.40 4.90
N LYS A 6 6.89 -23.29 4.24
CA LYS A 6 6.42 -24.00 3.04
C LYS A 6 5.13 -24.78 3.31
N ARG A 7 5.11 -25.63 4.35
CA ARG A 7 3.91 -26.40 4.74
C ARG A 7 2.73 -25.51 5.10
N THR A 8 2.98 -24.40 5.79
CA THR A 8 1.93 -23.45 6.16
C THR A 8 1.29 -22.83 4.91
N ILE A 9 2.11 -22.37 3.96
CA ILE A 9 1.61 -21.80 2.71
C ILE A 9 0.84 -22.83 1.88
N GLU A 10 1.33 -24.07 1.77
CA GLU A 10 0.65 -25.15 1.02
C GLU A 10 -0.74 -25.50 1.59
N VAL A 11 -0.93 -25.37 2.91
CA VAL A 11 -2.25 -25.60 3.56
C VAL A 11 -3.29 -24.59 3.11
N PHE A 12 -2.92 -23.31 2.99
CA PHE A 12 -3.85 -22.24 2.64
C PHE A 12 -3.93 -21.99 1.13
N TYR A 13 -2.89 -22.36 0.38
CA TYR A 13 -2.78 -22.18 -1.06
C TYR A 13 -2.35 -23.50 -1.72
N PRO A 14 -3.30 -24.42 -1.94
CA PRO A 14 -3.01 -25.70 -2.60
C PRO A 14 -2.76 -25.43 -4.09
N VAL A 15 -1.52 -25.10 -4.43
CA VAL A 15 -1.03 -24.98 -5.80
C VAL A 15 0.11 -25.96 -6.02
N GLU A 16 0.31 -26.37 -7.27
CA GLU A 16 1.37 -27.33 -7.61
C GLU A 16 2.78 -26.74 -7.43
N ASP A 17 2.95 -25.42 -7.56
CA ASP A 17 4.22 -24.71 -7.41
C ASP A 17 4.20 -23.81 -6.16
N SER A 18 5.09 -24.08 -5.20
CA SER A 18 5.26 -23.28 -3.98
C SER A 18 5.62 -21.81 -4.26
N LYS A 19 6.17 -21.49 -5.43
CA LYS A 19 6.36 -20.10 -5.88
C LYS A 19 5.05 -19.40 -6.18
N ASP A 20 4.09 -20.08 -6.81
CA ASP A 20 2.77 -19.49 -7.08
C ASP A 20 2.00 -19.29 -5.79
N ALA A 21 2.18 -20.19 -4.83
CA ALA A 21 1.59 -20.11 -3.50
C ALA A 21 2.11 -18.85 -2.78
N LEU A 22 3.43 -18.64 -2.82
CA LEU A 22 4.07 -17.46 -2.25
C LEU A 22 3.62 -16.17 -2.95
N ASN A 23 3.49 -16.16 -4.28
CA ASN A 23 3.02 -14.99 -5.02
C ASN A 23 1.60 -14.61 -4.60
N LYS A 24 0.70 -15.57 -4.37
CA LYS A 24 -0.65 -15.32 -3.86
C LYS A 24 -0.63 -14.72 -2.45
N VAL A 25 0.16 -15.28 -1.54
CA VAL A 25 0.34 -14.73 -0.18
C VAL A 25 0.82 -13.27 -0.23
N VAL A 26 1.80 -12.98 -1.08
CA VAL A 26 2.32 -11.62 -1.24
C VAL A 26 1.27 -10.67 -1.80
N LEU A 27 0.48 -11.10 -2.80
CA LEU A 27 -0.59 -10.28 -3.37
C LEU A 27 -1.68 -9.96 -2.33
N GLU A 28 -2.11 -10.95 -1.54
CA GLU A 28 -3.11 -10.72 -0.49
C GLU A 28 -2.59 -9.81 0.61
N TRP A 29 -1.31 -9.95 0.98
CA TRP A 29 -0.66 -9.04 1.92
C TRP A 29 -0.60 -7.62 1.37
N LEU A 30 -0.20 -7.45 0.10
CA LEU A 30 -0.18 -6.15 -0.57
C LEU A 30 -1.58 -5.52 -0.63
N ASP A 31 -2.61 -6.29 -0.95
CA ASP A 31 -4.00 -5.82 -1.05
C ASP A 31 -4.54 -5.37 0.31
N SER A 32 -4.28 -6.14 1.36
CA SER A 32 -4.66 -5.76 2.72
C SER A 32 -3.93 -4.49 3.20
N LYS A 33 -2.64 -4.36 2.90
CA LYS A 33 -1.86 -3.16 3.27
C LYS A 33 -2.29 -1.92 2.47
N THR A 34 -2.56 -2.09 1.17
CA THR A 34 -3.07 -1.03 0.30
C THR A 34 -4.40 -0.51 0.84
N SER A 35 -5.35 -1.40 1.13
CA SER A 35 -6.68 -1.01 1.62
C SER A 35 -6.61 -0.19 2.92
N LYS A 36 -5.75 -0.59 3.86
CA LYS A 36 -5.56 0.14 5.13
C LYS A 36 -4.94 1.53 4.93
N LEU A 37 -4.02 1.67 3.98
CA LEU A 37 -3.43 2.98 3.66
C LEU A 37 -4.41 3.88 2.91
N GLU A 38 -5.23 3.32 2.03
CA GLU A 38 -6.32 4.07 1.37
C GLU A 38 -7.29 4.64 2.40
N GLU A 39 -7.68 3.86 3.42
CA GLU A 39 -8.50 4.35 4.53
C GLU A 39 -7.84 5.52 5.27
N LYS A 40 -6.52 5.45 5.53
CA LYS A 40 -5.75 6.51 6.18
C LYS A 40 -5.67 7.78 5.34
N VAL A 41 -5.43 7.65 4.05
CA VAL A 41 -5.46 8.76 3.09
C VAL A 41 -6.85 9.41 3.07
N MET A 42 -7.92 8.60 3.01
CA MET A 42 -9.30 9.10 3.02
C MET A 42 -9.70 9.79 4.33
N GLU A 43 -9.09 9.43 5.46
CA GLU A 43 -9.28 10.14 6.74
C GLU A 43 -8.80 11.59 6.64
N PHE A 44 -7.62 11.82 6.06
CA PHE A 44 -7.10 13.17 5.83
C PHE A 44 -7.88 13.94 4.75
N GLU A 45 -8.24 13.28 3.64
CA GLU A 45 -9.10 13.89 2.61
C GLU A 45 -10.42 14.38 3.19
N ARG A 46 -11.01 13.61 4.11
CA ARG A 46 -12.22 14.01 4.82
C ARG A 46 -11.97 15.13 5.82
N LYS A 47 -10.83 15.11 6.54
CA LYS A 47 -10.45 16.14 7.51
C LYS A 47 -10.30 17.51 6.83
N TYR A 48 -9.67 17.54 5.66
CA TYR A 48 -9.34 18.79 4.96
C TYR A 48 -10.27 19.13 3.79
N GLY A 49 -11.11 18.19 3.36
CA GLY A 49 -12.10 18.39 2.30
C GLY A 49 -11.49 18.53 0.91
N THR A 50 -10.33 17.93 0.67
CA THR A 50 -9.50 18.11 -0.53
C THR A 50 -8.58 16.90 -0.71
N GLU A 51 -7.94 16.75 -1.88
CA GLU A 51 -6.92 15.73 -2.11
C GLU A 51 -5.54 16.21 -1.61
N PHE A 52 -4.60 15.27 -1.40
CA PHE A 52 -3.26 15.61 -0.87
C PHE A 52 -2.52 16.64 -1.74
N THR A 53 -2.62 16.53 -3.06
CA THR A 53 -1.95 17.43 -4.02
C THR A 53 -2.42 18.87 -3.87
N GLU A 54 -3.73 19.08 -3.72
CA GLU A 54 -4.33 20.39 -3.50
C GLU A 54 -3.97 20.94 -2.10
N PHE A 55 -3.94 20.06 -1.10
CA PHE A 55 -3.52 20.40 0.27
C PHE A 55 -2.05 20.84 0.33
N ASP A 56 -1.16 20.08 -0.30
CA ASP A 56 0.27 20.36 -0.44
C ASP A 56 0.53 21.71 -1.12
N ASP A 57 -0.15 21.96 -2.24
CA ASP A 57 -0.10 23.23 -2.95
C ASP A 57 -0.53 24.41 -2.07
N ARG A 58 -1.58 24.22 -1.27
CA ARG A 58 -2.11 25.24 -0.35
C ARG A 58 -1.10 25.53 0.77
N ILE A 59 -0.54 24.49 1.39
CA ILE A 59 0.50 24.61 2.44
C ILE A 59 1.69 25.41 1.91
N LYS A 60 2.21 25.05 0.71
CA LYS A 60 3.35 25.73 0.07
C LYS A 60 3.09 27.20 -0.24
N ARG A 61 1.85 27.58 -0.58
CA ARG A 61 1.50 28.96 -0.94
C ARG A 61 1.16 29.84 0.26
N LYS A 62 0.47 29.29 1.25
CA LYS A 62 -0.16 30.07 2.33
C LYS A 62 0.46 29.83 3.71
N GLY A 63 1.35 28.84 3.83
CA GLY A 63 1.83 28.33 5.10
C GLY A 63 0.84 27.36 5.75
N ALA A 64 1.28 26.78 6.87
CA ALA A 64 0.54 25.81 7.66
C ALA A 64 0.54 26.23 9.13
N SER A 65 -0.49 25.83 9.86
CA SER A 65 -0.36 25.67 11.32
C SER A 65 0.51 24.45 11.65
N PHE A 66 0.98 24.35 12.90
CA PHE A 66 1.78 23.20 13.35
C PHE A 66 1.03 21.86 13.17
N GLU A 67 -0.27 21.82 13.46
CA GLU A 67 -1.09 20.61 13.25
C GLU A 67 -1.20 20.26 11.76
N GLU A 68 -1.37 21.25 10.89
CA GLU A 68 -1.42 21.01 9.45
C GLU A 68 -0.08 20.57 8.86
N GLU A 69 1.03 20.98 9.45
CA GLU A 69 2.37 20.55 9.04
C GLU A 69 2.61 19.07 9.44
N ASP A 70 2.22 18.68 10.65
CA ASP A 70 2.30 17.29 11.12
C ASP A 70 1.44 16.36 10.24
N ASP A 71 0.17 16.75 10.00
CA ASP A 71 -0.73 16.03 9.11
C ASP A 71 -0.23 15.98 7.66
N TRP A 72 0.40 17.05 7.17
CA TRP A 72 0.97 17.08 5.81
C TRP A 72 2.10 16.06 5.65
N ILE A 73 2.96 15.91 6.67
CA ILE A 73 4.05 14.94 6.67
C ILE A 73 3.48 13.51 6.66
N ASP A 74 2.60 13.19 7.61
CA ASP A 74 2.00 11.85 7.73
C ASP A 74 1.21 11.46 6.48
N TRP A 75 0.42 12.39 5.94
CA TRP A 75 -0.37 12.16 4.75
C TRP A 75 0.52 11.95 3.51
N GLY A 76 1.56 12.76 3.34
CA GLY A 76 2.54 12.60 2.26
C GLY A 76 3.21 11.22 2.29
N ASP A 77 3.69 10.80 3.45
CA ASP A 77 4.29 9.48 3.65
C ASP A 77 3.32 8.33 3.28
N TYR A 78 2.03 8.48 3.63
CA TYR A 78 1.01 7.48 3.27
C TYR A 78 0.73 7.43 1.78
N VAL A 79 0.68 8.58 1.09
CA VAL A 79 0.50 8.65 -0.36
C VAL A 79 1.68 7.98 -1.08
N GLU A 80 2.92 8.31 -0.70
CA GLU A 80 4.12 7.73 -1.31
C GLU A 80 4.21 6.20 -1.08
N LEU A 81 3.89 5.75 0.13
CA LEU A 81 3.87 4.33 0.45
C LEU A 81 2.76 3.61 -0.33
N LEU A 82 1.58 4.21 -0.44
CA LEU A 82 0.46 3.65 -1.20
C LEU A 82 0.81 3.46 -2.68
N GLU A 83 1.47 4.45 -3.30
CA GLU A 83 1.96 4.36 -4.67
C GLU A 83 2.97 3.21 -4.84
N SER A 84 3.88 3.08 -3.88
CA SER A 84 4.88 2.01 -3.85
C SER A 84 4.23 0.63 -3.75
N LEU A 85 3.25 0.44 -2.86
CA LEU A 85 2.52 -0.84 -2.74
C LEU A 85 1.76 -1.18 -4.03
N LYS A 86 1.06 -0.20 -4.62
CA LYS A 86 0.36 -0.36 -5.90
C LYS A 86 1.33 -0.76 -7.01
N LYS A 87 2.54 -0.20 -7.02
CA LYS A 87 3.60 -0.57 -7.96
C LYS A 87 4.08 -2.01 -7.73
N TYR A 88 4.43 -2.39 -6.51
CA TYR A 88 4.88 -3.75 -6.20
C TYR A 88 3.84 -4.80 -6.57
N ARG A 89 2.56 -4.51 -6.34
CA ARG A 89 1.46 -5.38 -6.77
C ARG A 89 1.45 -5.59 -8.29
N ARG A 90 1.60 -4.51 -9.07
CA ARG A 90 1.69 -4.60 -10.55
C ARG A 90 2.91 -5.42 -10.99
N ASP A 91 4.04 -5.25 -10.30
CA ASP A 91 5.27 -5.98 -10.62
C ASP A 91 5.11 -7.48 -10.37
N VAL A 92 4.49 -7.88 -9.24
CA VAL A 92 4.18 -9.29 -8.94
C VAL A 92 3.23 -9.89 -9.98
N LEU A 93 2.14 -9.18 -10.32
CA LEU A 93 1.20 -9.64 -11.35
C LEU A 93 1.85 -9.77 -12.74
N SER A 94 2.80 -8.89 -13.06
CA SER A 94 3.51 -8.92 -14.34
C SER A 94 4.46 -10.12 -14.45
N GLN A 95 5.01 -10.60 -13.32
CA GLN A 95 5.81 -11.82 -13.29
C GLN A 95 4.96 -13.08 -13.50
N LEU A 96 3.74 -13.10 -12.95
CA LEU A 96 2.81 -14.22 -13.12
C LEU A 96 2.32 -14.36 -14.57
N LYS A 97 2.10 -13.26 -15.30
CA LYS A 97 1.63 -13.28 -16.70
C LYS A 97 2.70 -13.69 -17.72
N LYS A 98 3.98 -13.72 -17.33
CA LYS A 98 5.11 -14.09 -18.20
C LYS A 98 5.43 -15.60 -18.13
N ARG A 99 4.71 -16.35 -17.31
CA ARG A 99 4.75 -17.82 -17.23
C ARG A 99 3.68 -18.40 -18.14
#